data_AF-A0A6H1NNR2-F1
#
_entry.id   AF-A0A6H1NNR2-F1
#
_cell.length_a   1.000
_cell.length_b   1.000
_cell.length_c   1.000
_cell.angle_alpha   90.00
_cell.angle_beta   90.00
_cell.angle_gamma   90.00
#
_symmetry.space_group_name_H-M   'P 1'
#
loop_
_entity.id
_entity.type
_entity.pdbx_description
1 polymer ?
#
loop_
_entity_poly.entity_id
_entity_poly.type
_entity_poly.pdbx_seq_one_letter_code
_entity_poly.pdbx_strand_id
1 'polypeptide(L)'
;MWAVDLRPELLPPPVSRQRLDELSCEIDRIAHLLTVRPEAADKAIRTFNAMTGHDYVAFDFAHYHGSSSVEEFAKEAARPARPRVADITRDELVEIVRRVLVASPETDYYLRLLEANVLHPGVSGLIFHPLEDQQDASAEEIVDEALRYRPIAL
;
A
#
# COMPACT_ATOMS: atom_id res chain seq x y z
N MET A 1 -23.82 -10.21 7.57
CA MET A 1 -23.92 -8.82 7.08
C MET A 1 -23.43 -8.79 5.64
N TRP A 2 -24.06 -8.02 4.75
CA TRP A 2 -23.77 -8.03 3.32
C TRP A 2 -22.47 -7.27 3.02
N ALA A 3 -21.58 -7.90 2.23
CA ALA A 3 -20.44 -7.20 1.64
C ALA A 3 -20.97 -6.08 0.75
N VAL A 4 -20.44 -4.87 0.93
CA VAL A 4 -20.75 -3.74 0.04
C VAL A 4 -19.93 -3.89 -1.23
N ASP A 5 -20.53 -3.60 -2.38
CA ASP A 5 -19.77 -3.53 -3.61
C ASP A 5 -19.02 -2.20 -3.67
N LEU A 6 -17.69 -2.26 -3.74
CA LEU A 6 -16.85 -1.07 -3.79
C LEU A 6 -17.01 -0.40 -5.16
N ARG A 7 -17.20 0.92 -5.15
CA ARG A 7 -17.23 1.70 -6.39
C ARG A 7 -15.92 1.56 -7.18
N PRO A 8 -15.93 1.72 -8.51
CA PRO A 8 -14.75 1.52 -9.36
C PRO A 8 -13.52 2.33 -8.94
N GLU A 9 -13.70 3.51 -8.35
CA GLU A 9 -12.63 4.38 -7.88
C GLU A 9 -11.85 3.80 -6.69
N LEU A 10 -12.46 2.87 -5.95
CA LEU A 10 -11.86 2.16 -4.81
C LEU A 10 -11.28 0.80 -5.20
N LEU A 11 -11.45 0.37 -6.45
CA LEU A 11 -10.87 -0.87 -6.95
C LEU A 11 -9.42 -0.61 -7.41
N PRO A 12 -8.52 -1.60 -7.26
CA PRO A 12 -7.16 -1.49 -7.76
C PRO A 12 -7.17 -1.22 -9.27
N PRO A 13 -6.50 -0.17 -9.75
CA PRO A 13 -6.46 0.09 -11.18
C PRO A 13 -5.70 -1.04 -11.89
N PRO A 14 -6.19 -1.48 -13.07
CA PRO A 14 -5.52 -2.52 -13.83
C PRO A 14 -4.16 -2.01 -14.33
N VAL A 15 -3.16 -2.88 -14.29
CA VAL A 15 -1.81 -2.59 -14.77
C VAL A 15 -1.55 -3.41 -16.02
N SER A 16 -1.06 -2.77 -17.09
CA SER A 16 -0.74 -3.48 -18.33
C SER A 16 0.50 -4.35 -18.16
N ARG A 17 0.58 -5.48 -18.88
CA ARG A 17 1.74 -6.38 -18.81
C ARG A 17 3.03 -5.66 -19.21
N GLN A 18 2.98 -4.85 -20.27
CA GLN A 18 4.11 -4.02 -20.69
C GLN A 18 4.64 -3.14 -19.55
N ARG A 19 3.75 -2.50 -18.79
CA ARG A 19 4.16 -1.63 -17.68
C ARG A 19 4.79 -2.43 -16.54
N LEU A 20 4.27 -3.62 -16.24
CA LEU A 20 4.86 -4.52 -15.25
C LEU A 20 6.26 -4.97 -15.66
N ASP A 21 6.46 -5.33 -16.92
CA ASP A 21 7.75 -5.78 -17.44
C ASP A 21 8.78 -4.62 -17.39
N GLU A 22 8.38 -3.40 -17.81
CA GLU A 22 9.22 -2.19 -17.74
C GLU A 22 9.68 -1.89 -16.31
N LEU A 23 8.75 -1.92 -15.35
CA LEU A 23 9.06 -1.64 -13.94
C LEU A 23 9.88 -2.76 -13.30
N SER A 24 9.61 -4.01 -13.62
CA SER A 24 10.37 -5.16 -13.12
C SER A 24 11.83 -5.07 -13.56
N CYS A 25 12.09 -4.76 -14.85
CA CYS A 25 13.44 -4.56 -15.35
C CYS A 25 14.16 -3.40 -14.65
N GLU A 26 13.47 -2.29 -14.36
CA GLU A 26 14.09 -1.16 -13.66
C GLU A 26 14.35 -1.48 -12.17
N ILE A 27 13.48 -2.23 -11.50
CA ILE A 27 13.69 -2.70 -10.12
C ILE A 27 14.93 -3.59 -10.05
N ASP A 28 15.04 -4.61 -10.91
CA ASP A 28 16.21 -5.50 -10.96
C ASP A 28 17.50 -4.72 -11.25
N ARG A 29 17.44 -3.74 -12.15
CA ARG A 29 18.56 -2.86 -12.46
C ARG A 29 18.99 -2.04 -11.24
N ILE A 30 18.06 -1.48 -10.49
CA ILE A 30 18.36 -0.70 -9.27
C ILE A 30 18.96 -1.62 -8.20
N ALA A 31 18.37 -2.80 -7.97
CA ALA A 31 18.87 -3.80 -7.03
C ALA A 31 20.31 -4.23 -7.39
N HIS A 32 20.60 -4.43 -8.67
CA HIS A 32 21.95 -4.72 -9.14
C HIS A 32 22.91 -3.56 -8.90
N LEU A 33 22.50 -2.32 -9.22
CA LEU A 33 23.31 -1.11 -9.00
C LEU A 33 23.69 -0.92 -7.52
N LEU A 34 22.79 -1.23 -6.59
CA LEU A 34 23.09 -1.16 -5.16
C LEU A 34 24.25 -2.10 -4.75
N THR A 35 24.45 -3.19 -5.48
CA THR A 35 25.54 -4.14 -5.22
C THR A 35 26.85 -3.71 -5.89
N VAL A 36 26.79 -3.23 -7.13
CA VAL A 36 28.00 -3.00 -7.95
C VAL A 36 28.48 -1.54 -7.98
N ARG A 37 27.57 -0.59 -7.77
CA ARG A 37 27.82 0.86 -7.87
C ARG A 37 26.81 1.68 -7.06
N PRO A 38 26.90 1.67 -5.71
CA PRO A 38 25.93 2.33 -4.84
C PRO A 38 25.72 3.82 -5.14
N GLU A 39 26.77 4.54 -5.55
CA GLU A 39 26.70 5.96 -5.86
C GLU A 39 25.82 6.29 -7.08
N ALA A 40 25.63 5.32 -7.99
CA ALA A 40 24.75 5.47 -9.14
C ALA A 40 23.30 5.06 -8.82
N ALA A 41 23.09 4.24 -7.79
CA ALA A 41 21.77 3.74 -7.40
C ALA A 41 20.86 4.87 -6.90
N ASP A 42 21.39 5.83 -6.12
CA ASP A 42 20.63 6.97 -5.60
C ASP A 42 19.93 7.78 -6.71
N LYS A 43 20.61 7.98 -7.84
CA LYS A 43 20.03 8.68 -8.99
C LYS A 43 18.93 7.86 -9.66
N ALA A 44 19.13 6.54 -9.78
CA ALA A 44 18.15 5.64 -10.36
C ALA A 44 16.89 5.56 -9.48
N ILE A 45 17.04 5.43 -8.15
CA ILE A 45 15.93 5.44 -7.18
C ILE A 45 15.14 6.74 -7.28
N ARG A 46 15.80 7.91 -7.30
CA ARG A 46 15.10 9.20 -7.47
C ARG A 46 14.32 9.28 -8.78
N THR A 47 14.87 8.73 -9.86
CA THR A 47 14.19 8.70 -11.17
C THR A 47 12.98 7.77 -11.15
N PHE A 48 13.12 6.60 -10.53
CA PHE A 48 12.05 5.63 -10.35
C PHE A 48 10.90 6.25 -9.53
N ASN A 49 11.21 6.84 -8.39
CA ASN A 49 10.25 7.53 -7.53
C ASN A 49 9.54 8.68 -8.24
N ALA A 50 10.25 9.48 -9.04
CA ALA A 50 9.62 10.54 -9.84
C ALA A 50 8.67 9.98 -10.90
N MET A 51 8.96 8.82 -11.48
CA MET A 51 8.12 8.16 -12.47
C MET A 51 6.87 7.51 -11.85
N THR A 52 6.99 6.95 -10.66
CA THR A 52 5.92 6.16 -10.03
C THR A 52 5.11 7.00 -9.02
N GLY A 53 5.67 8.10 -8.52
CA GLY A 53 5.09 8.93 -7.47
C GLY A 53 5.30 8.37 -6.05
N HIS A 54 6.14 7.34 -5.90
CA HIS A 54 6.48 6.73 -4.61
C HIS A 54 7.75 7.34 -4.02
N ASP A 55 8.07 6.94 -2.81
CA ASP A 55 9.20 7.40 -2.00
C ASP A 55 10.09 6.23 -1.55
N TYR A 56 10.28 5.23 -2.41
CA TYR A 56 11.14 4.07 -2.13
C TYR A 56 12.57 4.49 -1.82
N VAL A 57 13.19 3.75 -0.91
CA VAL A 57 14.59 3.91 -0.48
C VAL A 57 15.44 2.73 -0.92
N ALA A 58 16.77 2.87 -0.84
CA ALA A 58 17.70 1.80 -1.19
C ALA A 58 17.41 0.47 -0.47
N PHE A 59 16.89 0.54 0.76
CA PHE A 59 16.52 -0.64 1.52
C PHE A 59 15.45 -1.49 0.81
N ASP A 60 14.43 -0.85 0.23
CA ASP A 60 13.31 -1.54 -0.44
C ASP A 60 13.82 -2.37 -1.62
N PHE A 61 14.66 -1.80 -2.47
CA PHE A 61 15.26 -2.50 -3.61
C PHE A 61 16.28 -3.58 -3.21
N ALA A 62 16.97 -3.41 -2.08
CA ALA A 62 17.94 -4.40 -1.61
C ALA A 62 17.28 -5.62 -0.92
N HIS A 63 16.08 -5.46 -0.36
CA HIS A 63 15.49 -6.47 0.52
C HIS A 63 14.11 -6.99 0.09
N TYR A 64 13.52 -6.49 -1.02
CA TYR A 64 12.19 -6.94 -1.45
C TYR A 64 12.09 -8.46 -1.66
N HIS A 65 13.16 -9.12 -2.11
CA HIS A 65 13.17 -10.58 -2.31
C HIS A 65 12.83 -11.40 -1.04
N GLY A 66 12.99 -10.81 0.15
CA GLY A 66 12.63 -11.45 1.41
C GLY A 66 11.13 -11.44 1.73
N SER A 67 10.36 -10.56 1.09
CA SER A 67 8.95 -10.31 1.39
C SER A 67 8.01 -10.41 0.18
N SER A 68 8.51 -10.21 -1.03
CA SER A 68 7.70 -10.12 -2.24
C SER A 68 8.46 -10.54 -3.50
N SER A 69 7.74 -10.72 -4.61
CA SER A 69 8.34 -10.94 -5.92
C SER A 69 8.62 -9.60 -6.63
N VAL A 70 9.49 -9.60 -7.63
CA VAL A 70 9.73 -8.41 -8.46
C VAL A 70 8.46 -7.96 -9.18
N GLU A 71 7.61 -8.90 -9.60
CA GLU A 71 6.35 -8.60 -10.29
C GLU A 71 5.34 -7.94 -9.35
N GLU A 72 5.24 -8.38 -8.10
CA GLU A 72 4.38 -7.75 -7.09
C GLU A 72 4.89 -6.35 -6.71
N PHE A 73 6.20 -6.18 -6.54
CA PHE A 73 6.79 -4.85 -6.35
C PHE A 73 6.53 -3.94 -7.57
N ALA A 74 6.69 -4.44 -8.79
CA ALA A 74 6.36 -3.70 -10.00
C ALA A 74 4.88 -3.31 -10.08
N LYS A 75 3.99 -4.23 -9.69
CA LYS A 75 2.53 -3.99 -9.65
C LYS A 75 2.16 -2.92 -8.63
N GLU A 76 2.80 -2.93 -7.47
CA GLU A 76 2.65 -1.90 -6.45
C GLU A 76 3.16 -0.53 -6.96
N ALA A 77 4.37 -0.49 -7.52
CA ALA A 77 4.97 0.72 -8.07
C ALA A 77 4.22 1.28 -9.28
N ALA A 78 3.50 0.45 -10.03
CA ALA A 78 2.67 0.86 -11.16
C ALA A 78 1.39 1.59 -10.73
N ARG A 79 0.95 1.39 -9.48
CA ARG A 79 -0.27 1.97 -8.93
C ARG A 79 0.02 3.28 -8.20
N PRO A 80 -0.99 4.14 -8.00
CA PRO A 80 -0.80 5.37 -7.25
C PRO A 80 -0.24 5.07 -5.86
N ALA A 81 0.83 5.75 -5.46
CA ALA A 81 1.44 5.60 -4.14
C ALA A 81 0.49 5.96 -3.00
N ARG A 82 -0.36 6.96 -3.23
CA ARG A 82 -1.30 7.52 -2.24
C ARG A 82 -2.66 7.71 -2.92
N PRO A 83 -3.43 6.62 -3.12
CA PRO A 83 -4.73 6.72 -3.79
C PRO A 83 -5.72 7.43 -2.86
N ARG A 84 -5.93 8.73 -3.10
CA ARG A 84 -6.91 9.54 -2.37
C ARG A 84 -8.22 9.58 -3.13
N VAL A 85 -9.30 9.21 -2.45
CA VAL A 85 -10.66 9.25 -2.98
C VAL A 85 -11.51 10.07 -2.00
N ALA A 86 -12.20 11.07 -2.52
CA ALA A 86 -13.08 11.90 -1.72
C ALA A 86 -14.33 11.12 -1.28
N ASP A 87 -14.89 11.52 -0.15
CA ASP A 87 -16.21 11.07 0.33
C ASP A 87 -16.32 9.52 0.45
N ILE A 88 -15.25 8.85 0.88
CA ILE A 88 -15.33 7.43 1.22
C ILE A 88 -16.25 7.27 2.43
N THR A 89 -17.26 6.42 2.27
CA THR A 89 -18.22 6.12 3.32
C THR A 89 -17.64 5.15 4.35
N ARG A 90 -18.22 5.14 5.55
CA ARG A 90 -17.84 4.17 6.60
C ARG A 90 -17.96 2.73 6.10
N ASP A 91 -19.02 2.40 5.37
CA ASP A 91 -19.25 1.02 4.90
C ASP A 91 -18.24 0.60 3.83
N GLU A 92 -17.78 1.53 2.99
CA GLU A 92 -16.68 1.29 2.04
C GLU A 92 -15.35 1.06 2.78
N LEU A 93 -15.05 1.83 3.83
CA LEU A 93 -13.88 1.59 4.68
C LEU A 93 -13.93 0.22 5.35
N VAL A 94 -15.11 -0.20 5.83
CA VAL A 94 -15.30 -1.52 6.44
C VAL A 94 -15.03 -2.63 5.43
N GLU A 95 -15.54 -2.51 4.20
CA GLU A 95 -15.25 -3.49 3.15
C GLU A 95 -13.77 -3.51 2.76
N ILE A 96 -13.08 -2.35 2.72
CA ILE A 96 -11.63 -2.26 2.50
C ILE A 96 -10.88 -3.03 3.60
N VAL A 97 -11.17 -2.77 4.88
CA VAL A 97 -10.54 -3.47 6.02
C VAL A 97 -10.85 -4.97 5.97
N ARG A 98 -12.09 -5.35 5.64
CA ARG A 98 -12.47 -6.76 5.48
C ARG A 98 -11.63 -7.46 4.42
N ARG A 99 -11.38 -6.83 3.27
CA ARG A 99 -10.54 -7.39 2.19
C ARG A 99 -9.08 -7.56 2.62
N VAL A 100 -8.57 -6.68 3.47
CA VAL A 100 -7.25 -6.79 4.09
C VAL A 100 -7.20 -7.96 5.07
N LEU A 101 -8.18 -8.07 5.98
CA LEU A 101 -8.23 -9.14 7.00
C LEU A 101 -8.28 -10.55 6.42
N VAL A 102 -8.92 -10.74 5.25
CA VAL A 102 -8.99 -12.03 4.56
C VAL A 102 -7.77 -12.31 3.66
N ALA A 103 -6.73 -11.47 3.70
CA ALA A 103 -5.53 -11.56 2.88
C ALA A 103 -5.83 -11.71 1.37
N SER A 104 -6.69 -10.82 0.85
CA SER A 104 -6.96 -10.71 -0.59
C SER A 104 -5.67 -10.55 -1.42
N PRO A 105 -5.60 -11.02 -2.68
CA PRO A 105 -4.46 -10.77 -3.57
C PRO A 105 -4.12 -9.29 -3.79
N GLU A 106 -5.01 -8.38 -3.39
CA GLU A 106 -4.85 -6.93 -3.54
C GLU A 106 -4.70 -6.22 -2.18
N THR A 107 -4.28 -6.96 -1.14
CA THR A 107 -4.14 -6.46 0.24
C THR A 107 -3.29 -5.20 0.31
N ASP A 108 -2.12 -5.18 -0.35
CA ASP A 108 -1.21 -4.03 -0.33
C ASP A 108 -1.86 -2.75 -0.89
N TYR A 109 -2.68 -2.89 -1.93
CA TYR A 109 -3.43 -1.76 -2.47
C TYR A 109 -4.48 -1.25 -1.48
N TYR A 110 -5.25 -2.14 -0.87
CA TYR A 110 -6.29 -1.75 0.09
C TYR A 110 -5.70 -1.14 1.36
N LEU A 111 -4.52 -1.59 1.80
CA LEU A 111 -3.79 -0.95 2.90
C LEU A 111 -3.41 0.49 2.56
N ARG A 112 -2.82 0.73 1.38
CA ARG A 112 -2.46 2.09 0.96
C ARG A 112 -3.67 2.99 0.76
N LEU A 113 -4.76 2.44 0.24
CA LEU A 113 -6.04 3.14 0.14
C LEU A 113 -6.57 3.53 1.52
N LEU A 114 -6.49 2.64 2.50
CA LEU A 114 -6.88 2.93 3.87
C LEU A 114 -6.00 4.02 4.48
N GLU A 115 -4.68 3.88 4.42
CA GLU A 115 -3.70 4.82 4.97
C GLU A 115 -3.76 6.21 4.32
N ALA A 116 -4.05 6.28 3.02
CA ALA A 116 -4.12 7.56 2.30
C ALA A 116 -5.38 8.37 2.62
N ASN A 117 -6.45 7.73 3.10
CA ASN A 117 -7.78 8.34 3.30
C ASN A 117 -8.24 8.40 4.77
N VAL A 118 -7.58 7.69 5.69
CA VAL A 118 -7.88 7.73 7.12
C VAL A 118 -6.85 8.59 7.85
N LEU A 119 -7.32 9.46 8.76
CA LEU A 119 -6.45 10.37 9.51
C LEU A 119 -5.59 9.68 10.58
N HIS A 120 -5.97 8.46 10.99
CA HIS A 120 -5.28 7.70 12.01
C HIS A 120 -3.86 7.32 11.54
N PRO A 121 -2.78 7.81 12.19
CA PRO A 121 -1.41 7.70 11.69
C PRO A 121 -0.86 6.26 11.65
N GLY A 122 -1.51 5.33 12.37
CA GLY A 122 -1.13 3.91 12.40
C GLY A 122 -2.31 2.97 12.16
N VAL A 123 -3.18 3.27 11.19
CA VAL A 123 -4.38 2.44 10.93
C VAL A 123 -4.04 0.98 10.57
N SER A 124 -2.93 0.73 9.87
CA SER A 124 -2.42 -0.62 9.62
C SER A 124 -1.98 -1.34 10.90
N GLY A 125 -1.49 -0.60 11.91
CA GLY A 125 -1.18 -1.14 13.23
C GLY A 125 -2.40 -1.71 13.94
N LEU A 126 -3.59 -1.12 13.76
CA LEU A 126 -4.85 -1.66 14.30
C LEU A 126 -5.21 -3.03 13.70
N ILE A 127 -4.74 -3.31 12.48
CA ILE A 127 -5.02 -4.56 11.76
C ILE A 127 -3.97 -5.63 12.09
N PHE A 128 -2.69 -5.29 12.04
CA PHE A 128 -1.59 -6.27 12.16
C PHE A 128 -1.04 -6.43 13.57
N HIS A 129 -1.26 -5.42 14.43
CA HIS A 129 -0.79 -5.42 15.81
C HIS A 129 -1.90 -4.98 16.77
N PRO A 130 -3.06 -5.65 16.78
CA PRO A 130 -4.12 -5.32 17.71
C PRO A 130 -3.66 -5.52 19.16
N LEU A 131 -4.16 -4.68 20.07
CA LEU A 131 -3.96 -4.88 21.50
C LEU A 131 -4.60 -6.21 21.94
N GLU A 132 -4.19 -6.76 23.09
CA GLU A 132 -4.66 -8.07 23.57
C GLU A 132 -6.19 -8.17 23.68
N ASP A 133 -6.86 -7.05 23.95
CA ASP A 133 -8.32 -6.92 24.03
C ASP A 133 -9.01 -6.69 22.67
N GLN A 134 -8.25 -6.57 21.58
CA GLN A 134 -8.71 -6.27 20.22
C GLN A 134 -8.32 -7.33 19.18
N GLN A 135 -7.76 -8.46 19.60
CA GLN A 135 -7.24 -9.52 18.70
C GLN A 135 -8.28 -10.05 17.71
N ASP A 136 -9.56 -10.04 18.07
CA ASP A 136 -10.67 -10.49 17.23
C ASP A 136 -11.55 -9.32 16.74
N ALA A 137 -11.00 -8.10 16.70
CA ALA A 137 -11.73 -6.93 16.27
C ALA A 137 -12.26 -7.11 14.84
N SER A 138 -13.56 -6.90 14.69
CA SER A 138 -14.24 -6.87 13.40
C SER A 138 -13.75 -5.69 12.55
N ALA A 139 -13.98 -5.78 11.23
CA ALA A 139 -13.65 -4.68 10.32
C ALA A 139 -14.37 -3.38 10.72
N GLU A 140 -15.60 -3.49 11.22
CA GLU A 140 -16.39 -2.39 11.77
C GLU A 140 -15.72 -1.73 12.98
N GLU A 141 -15.25 -2.52 13.95
CA GLU A 141 -14.58 -2.02 15.15
C GLU A 141 -13.27 -1.31 14.82
N ILE A 142 -12.48 -1.88 13.90
CA ILE A 142 -11.23 -1.27 13.43
C ILE A 142 -11.50 0.08 12.77
N VAL A 143 -12.52 0.17 11.91
CA VAL A 143 -12.90 1.42 11.25
C VAL A 143 -13.41 2.45 12.25
N ASP A 144 -14.24 2.04 13.21
CA ASP A 144 -14.74 2.95 14.24
C ASP A 144 -13.59 3.54 15.07
N GLU A 145 -12.62 2.71 15.45
CA GLU A 145 -11.45 3.18 16.18
C GLU A 145 -10.59 4.14 15.34
N ALA A 146 -10.36 3.80 14.07
CA ALA A 146 -9.61 4.65 13.17
C ALA A 146 -10.30 6.02 12.93
N LEU A 147 -11.63 6.06 12.87
CA LEU A 147 -12.41 7.29 12.69
C LEU A 147 -12.57 8.11 13.97
N ARG A 148 -12.43 7.50 15.15
CA ARG A 148 -12.40 8.22 16.44
C ARG A 148 -11.17 9.07 16.61
N TYR A 149 -10.07 8.73 15.94
CA TYR A 149 -8.83 9.50 16.03
C TYR A 149 -9.05 10.96 15.63
N ARG A 150 -8.72 11.85 16.56
CA ARG A 150 -8.68 13.30 16.33
C ARG A 150 -7.22 13.74 16.38
N PRO A 151 -6.67 14.28 15.27
CA PRO A 151 -5.34 14.87 15.30
C PRO A 151 -5.27 15.92 16.42
N ILE A 152 -4.27 15.81 17.29
CA ILE A 152 -3.97 16.87 18.26
C ILE A 152 -3.38 18.02 17.45
N ALA A 153 -4.03 19.18 17.49
CA ALA A 153 -3.43 20.40 16.95
C ALA A 153 -2.20 20.74 17.82
N LEU A 154 -1.01 20.58 17.23
CA LEU A 154 0.27 20.99 17.83
C LEU A 154 0.56 22.46 17.51
#